data_AF-A0A7W4D4T6-F1
#
_entry.id   AF-A0A7W4D4T6-F1
#
_cell.length_a   1.000
_cell.length_b   1.000
_cell.length_c   1.000
_cell.angle_alpha   90.00
_cell.angle_beta   90.00
_cell.angle_gamma   90.00
#
_symmetry.space_group_name_H-M   'P 1'
#
loop_
_entity.id
_entity.type
_entity.pdbx_description
1 polymer ?
#
loop_
_entity_poly.entity_id
_entity_poly.type
_entity_poly.pdbx_seq_one_letter_code
_entity_poly.pdbx_strand_id
1 'polypeptide(L)'
;MSTLDELLGLDPTSPEALRADLLVENDQELLDALVRVRKDRGLSQADVAKILGVKQPTVADFEAHDSNPTLSRIRRYAHAVGALISHRVELDSGQLLDHRRDEWVPASITVKVAASPTRQRPVGVTRSPGVRLGTFRSAEVGHRDHQFTPAA
;
A
#
# COMPACT_ATOMS: atom_id res chain seq x y z
N MET A 1 -0.17 4.22 38.04
CA MET A 1 -1.18 5.29 38.22
C MET A 1 -0.44 6.60 38.21
N SER A 2 -0.76 7.51 37.29
CA SER A 2 -0.14 8.84 37.32
C SER A 2 -0.74 9.65 38.45
N THR A 3 0.03 10.58 39.03
CA THR A 3 -0.44 11.48 40.11
C THR A 3 -1.58 12.40 39.68
N LEU A 4 -1.82 12.52 38.37
CA LEU A 4 -2.93 13.31 37.79
C LEU A 4 -4.24 12.51 37.73
N ASP A 5 -4.16 11.20 37.49
CA ASP A 5 -5.34 10.31 37.37
C ASP A 5 -6.01 10.14 38.75
N GLU A 6 -5.17 10.00 39.79
CA GLU A 6 -5.57 9.87 41.18
C GLU A 6 -6.23 11.16 41.72
N LEU A 7 -5.82 12.32 41.20
CA LEU A 7 -6.35 13.64 41.58
C LEU A 7 -7.69 13.97 40.89
N LEU A 8 -7.91 13.47 39.68
CA LEU A 8 -9.15 13.68 38.91
C LEU A 8 -10.19 12.58 39.14
N GLY A 9 -9.86 11.53 39.91
CA GLY A 9 -10.74 10.38 40.12
C GLY A 9 -11.00 9.58 38.84
N LEU A 10 -10.09 9.68 37.87
CA LEU A 10 -10.18 8.95 36.61
C LEU A 10 -9.50 7.59 36.78
N ASP A 11 -10.21 6.52 36.40
CA ASP A 11 -9.60 5.20 36.25
C ASP A 11 -9.07 5.08 34.81
N PRO A 12 -7.73 5.14 34.60
CA PRO A 12 -7.15 5.00 33.27
C PRO A 12 -7.34 3.60 32.69
N THR A 13 -7.77 2.62 33.51
CA THR A 13 -8.08 1.26 33.07
C THR A 13 -9.57 1.04 32.79
N SER A 14 -10.39 2.10 32.93
CA SER A 14 -11.80 2.05 32.58
C SER A 14 -12.03 1.78 31.08
N PRO A 15 -13.14 1.12 30.72
CA PRO A 15 -13.51 0.92 29.31
C PRO A 15 -13.53 2.18 28.48
N GLU A 16 -14.02 3.28 29.06
CA GLU A 16 -14.16 4.56 28.38
C GLU A 16 -12.81 5.20 28.10
N ALA A 17 -11.88 5.13 29.07
CA ALA A 17 -10.51 5.64 28.90
C ALA A 17 -9.76 4.83 27.83
N LEU A 18 -9.80 3.50 27.92
CA LEU A 18 -9.16 2.62 26.94
C LEU A 18 -9.71 2.83 25.52
N ARG A 19 -11.03 3.02 25.39
CA ARG A 19 -11.66 3.34 24.10
C ARG A 19 -11.17 4.67 23.54
N ALA A 20 -11.05 5.70 24.38
CA ALA A 20 -10.56 7.00 23.96
C ALA A 20 -9.12 6.91 23.44
N ASP A 21 -8.24 6.22 24.19
CA ASP A 21 -6.84 6.01 23.80
C ASP A 21 -6.74 5.28 22.46
N LEU A 22 -7.48 4.17 22.30
CA LEU A 22 -7.50 3.42 21.03
C LEU A 22 -7.95 4.29 19.84
N LEU A 23 -8.95 5.16 20.04
CA LEU A 23 -9.42 6.04 18.97
C LEU A 23 -8.34 7.04 18.54
N VAL A 24 -7.58 7.58 19.51
CA VAL A 24 -6.43 8.45 19.23
C VAL A 24 -5.33 7.68 18.50
N GLU A 25 -5.02 6.45 18.94
CA GLU A 25 -4.04 5.57 18.29
C GLU A 25 -4.44 5.27 16.84
N ASN A 26 -5.71 4.94 16.57
CA ASN A 26 -6.22 4.69 15.22
C ASN A 26 -6.03 5.91 14.29
N ASP A 27 -6.26 7.12 14.80
CA ASP A 27 -6.05 8.35 14.03
C ASP A 27 -4.56 8.56 13.71
N GLN A 28 -3.68 8.31 14.69
CA GLN A 28 -2.23 8.37 14.52
C GLN A 28 -1.73 7.34 13.49
N GLU A 29 -2.22 6.10 13.59
CA GLU A 29 -1.88 5.01 12.67
C GLU A 29 -2.30 5.33 11.24
N LEU A 30 -3.47 5.95 11.04
CA LEU A 30 -3.93 6.40 9.73
C LEU A 30 -2.94 7.40 9.11
N LEU A 31 -2.49 8.40 9.88
CA LEU A 31 -1.53 9.40 9.39
C LEU A 31 -0.17 8.77 9.09
N ASP A 32 0.32 7.91 9.98
CA ASP A 32 1.58 7.20 9.78
C ASP A 32 1.56 6.28 8.57
N ALA A 33 0.41 5.63 8.30
CA ALA A 33 0.23 4.81 7.11
C ALA A 33 0.32 5.66 5.82
N LEU A 34 -0.28 6.85 5.80
CA LEU A 34 -0.18 7.77 4.67
C LEU A 34 1.27 8.24 4.44
N VAL A 35 1.99 8.58 5.51
CA VAL A 35 3.41 8.97 5.45
C VAL A 35 4.28 7.81 5.00
N ARG A 36 3.99 6.59 5.44
CA ARG A 36 4.65 5.36 4.94
C ARG A 36 4.43 5.19 3.44
N VAL A 37 3.20 5.28 2.94
CA VAL A 37 2.92 5.20 1.50
C VAL A 37 3.69 6.27 0.70
N ARG A 38 3.80 7.50 1.22
CA ARG A 38 4.64 8.53 0.61
C ARG A 38 6.09 8.08 0.48
N LYS A 39 6.68 7.62 1.59
CA LYS A 39 8.08 7.18 1.68
C LYS A 39 8.35 5.99 0.77
N ASP A 40 7.46 5.00 0.75
CA ASP A 40 7.59 3.79 -0.07
C ASP A 40 7.54 4.10 -1.58
N ARG A 41 6.87 5.20 -1.96
CA ARG A 41 6.87 5.73 -3.33
C ARG A 41 8.06 6.62 -3.66
N GLY A 42 8.96 6.86 -2.71
CA GLY A 42 10.13 7.71 -2.90
C GLY A 42 9.82 9.20 -3.07
N LEU A 43 8.61 9.65 -2.68
CA LEU A 43 8.23 11.06 -2.77
C LEU A 43 8.79 11.83 -1.58
N SER A 44 9.44 12.96 -1.82
CA SER A 44 9.77 13.90 -0.73
C SER A 44 8.54 14.70 -0.29
N GLN A 45 8.63 15.36 0.87
CA GLN A 45 7.58 16.30 1.30
C GLN A 45 7.40 17.46 0.29
N ALA A 46 8.49 17.88 -0.37
CA ALA A 46 8.43 18.92 -1.41
C ALA A 46 7.71 18.43 -2.67
N ASP A 47 7.87 17.15 -3.04
CA ASP A 47 7.15 16.56 -4.18
C ASP A 47 5.65 16.52 -3.90
N VAL A 48 5.24 16.06 -2.71
CA VAL A 48 3.83 16.07 -2.30
C VAL A 48 3.28 17.49 -2.26
N ALA A 49 4.05 18.45 -1.75
CA ALA A 49 3.65 19.87 -1.73
C ALA A 49 3.40 20.40 -3.15
N LYS A 50 4.27 20.06 -4.10
CA LYS A 50 4.12 20.41 -5.51
C LYS A 50 2.86 19.78 -6.13
N ILE A 51 2.58 18.50 -5.84
CA ILE A 51 1.37 17.81 -6.30
C ILE A 51 0.11 18.47 -5.73
N LEU A 52 0.15 18.87 -4.46
CA LEU A 52 -0.96 19.51 -3.75
C LEU A 52 -1.12 21.01 -4.06
N GLY A 53 -0.14 21.65 -4.72
CA GLY A 53 -0.13 23.09 -4.94
C GLY A 53 -0.01 23.90 -3.64
N VAL A 54 0.70 23.38 -2.63
CA VAL A 54 0.93 24.04 -1.32
C VAL A 54 2.43 24.21 -1.07
N LYS A 55 2.79 24.93 0.01
CA LYS A 55 4.17 25.07 0.43
C LYS A 55 4.63 23.81 1.19
N GLN A 56 5.92 23.48 1.11
CA GLN A 56 6.47 22.31 1.82
C GLN A 56 6.22 22.32 3.34
N PRO A 57 6.27 23.46 4.07
CA PRO A 57 5.91 23.49 5.49
C PRO A 57 4.48 23.00 5.75
N THR A 58 3.52 23.23 4.85
CA THR A 58 2.14 22.71 5.00
C THR A 58 2.08 21.18 4.98
N VAL A 59 3.01 20.53 4.29
CA VAL A 59 3.18 19.07 4.29
C VAL A 59 3.91 18.64 5.55
N ALA A 60 4.96 19.36 5.97
CA ALA A 60 5.65 19.07 7.24
C ALA A 60 4.69 19.17 8.44
N ASP A 61 3.85 20.20 8.50
CA ASP A 61 2.81 20.38 9.54
C ASP A 61 1.75 19.27 9.51
N PHE A 62 1.50 18.67 8.34
CA PHE A 62 0.62 17.51 8.21
C PHE A 62 1.28 16.24 8.75
N GLU A 63 2.60 16.08 8.56
CA GLU A 63 3.37 14.90 8.98
C GLU A 63 3.93 15.02 10.41
N ALA A 64 3.61 16.10 11.14
CA ALA A 64 4.04 16.30 12.52
C ALA A 64 3.38 15.29 13.47
N HIS A 65 4.08 14.92 14.54
CA HIS A 65 3.61 13.92 15.50
C HIS A 65 2.32 14.33 16.22
N ASP A 66 2.12 15.63 16.45
CA ASP A 66 0.95 16.22 17.09
C ASP A 66 -0.05 16.82 16.06
N SER A 67 0.06 16.42 14.78
CA SER A 67 -0.83 16.93 13.75
C SER A 67 -2.26 16.44 13.94
N ASN A 68 -3.23 17.36 13.91
CA ASN A 68 -4.66 17.07 13.85
C ASN A 68 -5.27 17.62 12.55
N PRO A 69 -5.01 16.99 11.40
CA PRO A 69 -5.52 17.45 10.12
C PRO A 69 -6.99 17.10 9.93
N THR A 70 -7.77 18.01 9.34
CA THR A 70 -9.16 17.72 8.97
C THR A 70 -9.24 16.57 7.95
N LEU A 71 -10.37 15.85 7.92
CA LEU A 71 -10.60 14.78 6.94
C LEU A 71 -10.40 15.24 5.47
N SER A 72 -10.66 16.52 5.17
CA SER A 72 -10.40 17.09 3.84
C SER A 72 -8.90 17.17 3.51
N ARG A 73 -8.05 17.51 4.49
CA ARG A 73 -6.57 17.49 4.32
C ARG A 73 -6.08 16.05 4.14
N ILE A 74 -6.58 15.12 4.95
CA ILE A 74 -6.26 13.70 4.87
C ILE A 74 -6.56 13.15 3.46
N ARG A 75 -7.77 13.38 2.93
CA ARG A 75 -8.16 12.93 1.58
C ARG A 75 -7.29 13.54 0.49
N ARG A 76 -6.94 14.83 0.58
CA ARG A 76 -6.05 15.49 -0.38
C ARG A 76 -4.65 14.88 -0.35
N TYR A 77 -4.10 14.65 0.84
CA TYR A 77 -2.80 14.01 0.99
C TYR A 77 -2.83 12.59 0.41
N ALA A 78 -3.84 11.78 0.76
CA ALA A 78 -4.03 10.44 0.21
C ALA A 78 -4.11 10.45 -1.33
N HIS A 79 -4.85 11.38 -1.92
CA HIS A 79 -4.88 11.56 -3.37
C HIS A 79 -3.49 11.88 -3.94
N ALA A 80 -2.74 12.79 -3.32
CA ALA A 80 -1.40 13.17 -3.78
C ALA A 80 -0.39 12.03 -3.73
N VAL A 81 -0.47 11.18 -2.70
CA VAL A 81 0.41 10.00 -2.57
C VAL A 81 -0.19 8.75 -3.21
N GLY A 82 -1.38 8.85 -3.81
CA GLY A 82 -2.14 7.76 -4.44
C GLY A 82 -2.49 6.60 -3.50
N ALA A 83 -2.84 6.91 -2.25
CA ALA A 83 -3.40 5.99 -1.28
C ALA A 83 -4.93 5.98 -1.34
N LEU A 84 -5.52 4.86 -0.93
CA LEU A 84 -6.95 4.74 -0.65
C LEU A 84 -7.16 4.66 0.85
N ILE A 85 -8.23 5.31 1.34
CA ILE A 85 -8.64 5.26 2.73
C ILE A 85 -10.03 4.63 2.79
N SER A 86 -10.20 3.67 3.71
CA SER A 86 -11.50 3.08 4.05
C SER A 86 -11.82 3.35 5.50
N HIS A 87 -13.05 3.77 5.79
CA HIS A 87 -13.53 3.91 7.16
C HIS A 87 -14.36 2.69 7.55
N ARG A 88 -14.17 2.24 8.78
CA ARG A 88 -14.91 1.15 9.42
C ARG A 88 -15.38 1.64 10.78
N VAL A 89 -16.62 1.33 11.12
CA VAL A 89 -17.22 1.66 12.41
C VAL A 89 -17.80 0.38 12.97
N GLU A 90 -17.45 0.04 14.21
CA GLU A 90 -17.91 -1.14 14.91
C GLU A 90 -18.43 -0.75 16.29
N LEU A 91 -19.42 -1.49 16.79
CA LEU A 91 -19.91 -1.30 18.15
C LEU A 91 -18.87 -1.85 19.12
N ASP A 92 -18.49 -1.03 20.10
CA ASP A 92 -17.78 -1.53 21.28
C ASP A 92 -18.75 -2.32 22.17
N SER A 93 -18.64 -3.64 22.10
CA SER A 93 -19.35 -4.60 22.95
C SER A 93 -18.46 -5.14 24.07
N GLY A 94 -17.39 -4.41 24.44
CA GLY A 94 -16.39 -4.83 25.41
C GLY A 94 -15.27 -5.70 24.83
N GLN A 95 -15.06 -5.67 23.50
CA GLN A 95 -13.94 -6.38 22.89
C GLN A 95 -12.58 -5.83 23.37
N LEU A 96 -12.54 -4.56 23.78
CA LEU A 96 -11.38 -3.92 24.39
C LEU A 96 -11.15 -4.33 25.85
N LEU A 97 -12.14 -4.98 26.46
CA LEU A 97 -12.17 -5.34 27.87
C LEU A 97 -12.01 -6.83 28.13
N ASP A 98 -11.76 -7.69 27.14
CA ASP A 98 -11.65 -9.14 27.41
C ASP A 98 -10.34 -9.47 28.16
N HIS A 99 -10.37 -9.28 29.48
CA HIS A 99 -9.35 -9.67 30.45
C HIS A 99 -9.42 -11.17 30.81
N ARG A 100 -10.37 -11.93 30.25
CA ARG A 100 -10.53 -13.37 30.53
C ARG A 100 -9.83 -14.26 29.51
N ARG A 101 -9.44 -13.69 28.38
CA ARG A 101 -8.52 -14.29 27.41
C ARG A 101 -7.26 -13.44 27.51
N ASP A 102 -6.15 -14.00 27.98
CA ASP A 102 -4.84 -13.31 28.06
C ASP A 102 -4.28 -12.93 26.66
N GLU A 103 -5.08 -12.34 25.77
CA GLU A 103 -4.70 -11.96 24.42
C GLU A 103 -5.28 -10.59 24.06
N TRP A 104 -4.40 -9.59 24.11
CA TRP A 104 -4.60 -8.26 23.56
C TRP A 104 -4.58 -8.37 22.04
N VAL A 105 -5.74 -8.28 21.38
CA VAL A 105 -5.79 -8.33 19.91
C VAL A 105 -5.84 -6.91 19.37
N PRO A 106 -4.76 -6.38 18.76
CA PRO A 106 -4.86 -5.13 18.03
C PRO A 106 -5.89 -5.30 16.91
N ALA A 107 -6.66 -4.26 16.64
CA ALA A 107 -7.60 -4.20 15.54
C ALA A 107 -6.84 -4.38 14.22
N SER A 108 -6.64 -5.64 13.81
CA SER A 108 -5.76 -5.97 12.70
C SER A 108 -6.31 -5.37 11.40
N ILE A 109 -5.64 -4.34 10.89
CA ILE A 109 -5.87 -3.84 9.53
C ILE A 109 -5.20 -4.82 8.56
N THR A 110 -6.02 -5.59 7.85
CA THR A 110 -5.55 -6.37 6.70
C THR A 110 -5.34 -5.44 5.52
N VAL A 111 -4.09 -5.05 5.25
CA VAL A 111 -3.73 -4.40 3.98
C VAL A 111 -3.49 -5.48 2.93
N LYS A 112 -4.44 -5.64 1.99
CA LYS A 112 -4.16 -6.38 0.76
C LYS A 112 -3.31 -5.50 -0.16
N VAL A 113 -1.99 -5.69 -0.11
CA VAL A 113 -1.10 -5.16 -1.16
C VAL A 113 -1.31 -6.02 -2.40
N ALA A 114 -2.17 -5.56 -3.32
CA ALA A 114 -2.23 -6.13 -4.65
C ALA A 114 -0.94 -5.75 -5.39
N ALA A 115 -0.03 -6.72 -5.54
CA ALA A 115 1.11 -6.56 -6.43
C ALA A 115 0.60 -6.33 -7.85
N SER A 116 0.81 -5.13 -8.39
CA SER A 116 0.56 -4.87 -9.82
C SER A 116 1.76 -5.37 -10.63
N PRO A 117 1.53 -6.09 -11.74
CA PRO A 117 2.63 -6.68 -12.50
C PRO A 117 3.45 -5.57 -13.17
N THR A 118 4.74 -5.53 -12.83
CA THR A 118 5.74 -4.67 -13.47
C THR A 118 5.78 -4.95 -14.96
N ARG A 119 5.39 -3.97 -15.78
CA ARG A 119 5.57 -4.01 -17.24
C ARG A 119 7.06 -3.90 -17.58
N GLN A 120 7.73 -5.03 -17.72
CA GLN A 120 9.08 -5.06 -18.31
C GLN A 120 8.96 -5.10 -19.84
N ARG A 121 9.42 -4.02 -20.50
CA ARG A 121 9.82 -4.09 -21.91
C ARG A 121 11.31 -4.43 -21.94
N PRO A 122 11.77 -5.44 -22.68
CA PRO A 122 13.12 -5.41 -23.22
C PRO A 122 13.08 -4.84 -24.63
N VAL A 123 13.75 -3.70 -24.80
CA VAL A 123 14.30 -3.24 -26.07
C VAL A 123 15.39 -4.24 -26.46
N GLY A 124 15.24 -4.88 -27.63
CA GLY A 124 16.19 -5.83 -28.20
C GLY A 124 16.43 -5.53 -29.67
N VAL A 125 17.62 -4.99 -29.94
CA VAL A 125 18.17 -4.51 -31.22
C VAL A 125 18.21 -5.59 -32.29
N THR A 126 17.87 -5.21 -33.52
CA THR A 126 18.07 -5.95 -34.77
C THR A 126 19.55 -6.06 -35.13
N ARG A 127 20.09 -7.28 -35.30
CA ARG A 127 21.16 -7.62 -36.28
C ARG A 127 21.17 -9.12 -36.61
N SER A 128 20.97 -9.45 -37.89
CA SER A 128 21.45 -10.66 -38.59
C SER A 128 22.49 -10.21 -39.62
N PRO A 129 23.32 -11.08 -40.26
CA PRO A 129 23.47 -12.53 -40.09
C PRO A 129 24.95 -12.98 -39.89
N GLY A 130 25.13 -14.09 -39.17
CA GLY A 130 26.39 -14.84 -39.12
C GLY A 130 26.43 -15.91 -40.22
N VAL A 131 27.44 -15.81 -41.07
CA VAL A 131 27.88 -16.81 -42.05
C VAL A 131 28.04 -18.18 -41.38
N ARG A 132 27.47 -19.24 -41.98
CA ARG A 132 27.90 -20.62 -41.68
C ARG A 132 28.40 -21.30 -42.94
N LEU A 133 29.68 -21.64 -42.86
CA LEU A 133 30.47 -22.45 -43.78
C LEU A 133 29.87 -23.87 -43.86
N GLY A 134 29.91 -24.45 -45.06
CA GLY A 134 29.10 -25.61 -45.43
C GLY A 134 29.68 -27.00 -45.17
N THR A 135 29.36 -27.88 -46.11
CA THR A 135 29.65 -29.32 -46.26
C THR A 135 28.60 -30.25 -45.59
N PHE A 136 28.09 -31.36 -46.16
CA PHE A 136 28.46 -32.26 -47.27
C PHE A 136 27.21 -33.05 -47.78
N ARG A 137 27.23 -33.46 -49.09
CA ARG A 137 26.65 -34.66 -49.79
C ARG A 137 25.21 -35.15 -49.47
N SER A 138 24.27 -35.17 -50.44
CA SER A 138 24.03 -36.11 -51.59
C SER A 138 23.09 -37.29 -51.27
N ALA A 139 22.22 -37.61 -52.25
CA ALA A 139 21.22 -38.70 -52.38
C ALA A 139 19.84 -38.38 -51.76
N GLU A 140 18.68 -38.67 -52.36
CA GLU A 140 18.29 -39.42 -53.56
C GLU A 140 16.88 -38.97 -54.00
N VAL A 141 16.55 -39.18 -55.27
CA VAL A 141 15.25 -38.91 -55.91
C VAL A 141 14.32 -40.12 -55.77
N GLY A 142 13.03 -39.89 -55.48
CA GLY A 142 11.94 -40.86 -55.63
C GLY A 142 10.68 -40.44 -54.86
N HIS A 143 9.76 -39.66 -55.43
CA HIS A 143 8.58 -40.09 -56.21
C HIS A 143 7.54 -40.90 -55.40
N ARG A 144 6.45 -40.25 -54.96
CA ARG A 144 5.07 -40.50 -55.43
C ARG A 144 4.02 -39.69 -54.65
N ASP A 145 2.97 -39.39 -55.38
CA ASP A 145 1.76 -38.65 -55.07
C ASP A 145 1.00 -39.14 -53.84
N HIS A 146 0.27 -38.24 -53.18
CA HIS A 146 -1.19 -38.40 -52.98
C HIS A 146 -1.83 -37.06 -52.61
N GLN A 147 -2.79 -36.67 -53.45
CA GLN A 147 -3.77 -35.59 -53.25
C GLN A 147 -4.72 -35.95 -52.08
N PHE A 148 -5.22 -34.95 -51.34
CA PHE A 148 -6.67 -34.68 -51.16
C PHE A 148 -6.96 -33.51 -50.18
N THR A 149 -7.44 -32.41 -50.77
CA THR A 149 -8.48 -31.41 -50.37
C THR A 149 -8.71 -30.89 -48.93
N PRO A 150 -9.09 -29.59 -48.78
CA PRO A 150 -9.52 -28.96 -47.53
C PRO A 150 -11.06 -28.80 -47.39
N ALA A 151 -11.55 -28.63 -46.16
CA ALA A 151 -12.88 -28.08 -45.79
C ALA A 151 -12.82 -27.74 -44.28
N ALA A 152 -13.41 -26.68 -43.72
CA ALA A 152 -14.25 -25.58 -44.19
C ALA A 152 -14.06 -24.39 -43.22
#